data_AF-A0A3D5AI59-F1
#
_entry.id   AF-A0A3D5AI59-F1
#
_cell.length_a   1.000
_cell.length_b   1.000
_cell.length_c   1.000
_cell.angle_alpha   90.00
_cell.angle_beta   90.00
_cell.angle_gamma   90.00
#
_symmetry.space_group_name_H-M   'P 1'
#
loop_
_entity.id
_entity.type
_entity.pdbx_description
1 polymer ?
#
loop_
_entity_poly.entity_id
_entity_poly.type
_entity_poly.pdbx_seq_one_letter_code
_entity_poly.pdbx_strand_id
1 'polypeptide(L)'
;MSETVSGRRPPRQLGELSDVFDFLEEMRLRPGMWVRSLDDLSSVLIGYRVALEVHGIGEEFDFWPDGPFAQWLWTRLGRHSSLGWAAEIGREAEAASISPLDLFFTFVDEFRADRRPESLGRLAP
;
A
#
# COMPACT_ATOMS: atom_id res chain seq x y z
N MET A 1 3.53 26.55 26.08
CA MET A 1 2.52 26.38 25.00
C MET A 1 2.48 24.90 24.69
N SER A 2 1.44 24.21 25.16
CA SER A 2 1.28 22.77 24.94
C SER A 2 0.58 22.55 23.61
N GLU A 3 1.33 22.15 22.58
CA GLU A 3 0.75 21.60 21.37
C GLU A 3 0.26 20.17 21.65
N THR A 4 -1.04 19.99 21.54
CA THR A 4 -1.71 18.70 21.53
C THR A 4 -1.31 17.96 20.26
N VAL A 5 -0.37 17.03 20.36
CA VAL A 5 -0.07 16.08 19.27
C VAL A 5 -1.29 15.18 19.09
N SER A 6 -1.99 15.38 17.98
CA SER A 6 -3.15 14.64 17.53
C SER A 6 -2.93 13.12 17.54
N GLY A 7 -3.67 12.40 18.39
CA GLY A 7 -4.43 11.19 18.06
C GLY A 7 -3.77 9.97 17.39
N ARG A 8 -2.44 9.83 17.33
CA ARG A 8 -1.82 8.64 16.72
C ARG A 8 -1.78 7.47 17.70
N ARG A 9 -2.46 6.37 17.34
CA ARG A 9 -2.39 5.08 18.04
C ARG A 9 -0.92 4.64 18.17
N PRO A 10 -0.50 4.02 19.30
CA PRO A 10 0.82 3.41 19.39
C PRO A 10 1.01 2.33 18.31
N PRO A 11 2.19 2.25 17.70
CA PRO A 11 2.51 1.23 16.71
C PRO A 11 2.36 -0.18 17.28
N ARG A 12 1.78 -1.08 16.51
CA ARG A 12 1.59 -2.49 16.88
C ARG A 12 2.90 -3.26 16.82
N GLN A 13 2.95 -4.37 17.54
CA GLN A 13 4.03 -5.34 17.40
C GLN A 13 3.79 -6.20 16.15
N LEU A 14 4.87 -6.73 15.53
CA LEU A 14 4.77 -7.54 14.32
C LEU A 14 3.85 -8.77 14.48
N GLY A 15 3.85 -9.40 15.67
CA GLY A 15 2.98 -10.55 15.95
C GLY A 15 1.49 -10.20 16.10
N GLU A 16 1.13 -8.91 16.11
CA GLU A 16 -0.25 -8.42 16.17
C GLU A 16 -0.80 -8.02 14.79
N LEU A 17 0.00 -8.15 13.74
CA LEU A 17 -0.37 -7.82 12.37
C LEU A 17 -0.98 -9.05 11.71
N SER A 18 -2.13 -8.87 11.07
CA SER A 18 -2.89 -9.97 10.48
C SER A 18 -2.52 -10.23 9.01
N ASP A 19 -2.11 -9.18 8.30
CA ASP A 19 -1.85 -9.20 6.87
C ASP A 19 -0.89 -8.08 6.42
N VAL A 20 -0.59 -8.04 5.12
CA VAL A 20 0.23 -7.01 4.49
C VAL A 20 -0.35 -5.59 4.64
N PHE A 21 -1.67 -5.41 4.74
CA PHE A 21 -2.26 -4.09 4.92
C PHE A 21 -1.99 -3.57 6.33
N ASP A 22 -2.12 -4.42 7.34
CA ASP A 22 -1.73 -4.12 8.71
C ASP A 22 -0.26 -3.68 8.81
N PHE A 23 0.62 -4.36 8.06
CA PHE A 23 2.03 -3.99 7.98
C PHE A 23 2.26 -2.65 7.28
N LEU A 24 1.56 -2.38 6.17
CA LEU A 24 1.61 -1.10 5.47
C LEU A 24 1.14 0.07 6.36
N GLU A 25 0.14 -0.12 7.22
CA GLU A 25 -0.28 0.91 8.17
C GLU A 25 0.83 1.24 9.18
N GLU A 26 1.55 0.24 9.71
CA GLU A 26 2.69 0.49 10.60
C GLU A 26 3.86 1.18 9.87
N MET A 27 4.07 0.87 8.59
CA MET A 27 5.04 1.56 7.75
C MET A 27 4.62 3.02 7.51
N ARG A 28 3.34 3.28 7.26
CA ARG A 28 2.77 4.62 7.04
C ARG A 28 2.93 5.53 8.26
N LEU A 29 2.86 4.97 9.47
CA LEU A 29 3.06 5.74 10.70
C LEU A 29 4.50 6.25 10.86
N ARG A 30 5.49 5.49 10.37
CA ARG A 30 6.93 5.81 10.52
C ARG A 30 7.73 5.44 9.28
N PRO A 31 7.47 6.02 8.10
CA PRO A 31 8.04 5.55 6.84
C PRO A 31 9.58 5.56 6.86
N GLY A 32 10.19 6.62 7.40
CA GLY A 32 11.65 6.73 7.51
C GLY A 32 12.32 5.72 8.46
N MET A 33 11.57 5.01 9.30
CA MET A 33 12.09 3.88 10.09
C MET A 33 12.27 2.62 9.23
N TRP A 34 11.46 2.48 8.19
CA TRP A 34 11.35 1.24 7.42
C TRP A 34 12.01 1.33 6.06
N VAL A 35 11.80 2.43 5.35
CA VAL A 35 12.16 2.60 3.93
C VAL A 35 12.60 4.03 3.66
N ARG A 36 13.53 4.22 2.73
CA ARG A 36 13.98 5.55 2.30
C ARG A 36 13.36 5.98 0.98
N SER A 37 12.80 5.04 0.24
CA SER A 37 12.28 5.24 -1.11
C SER A 37 11.11 4.29 -1.39
N LEU A 38 10.42 4.54 -2.51
CA LEU A 38 9.39 3.62 -2.98
C LEU A 38 9.95 2.28 -3.46
N ASP A 39 11.17 2.28 -4.01
CA ASP A 39 11.86 1.05 -4.43
C ASP A 39 12.27 0.19 -3.22
N ASP A 40 12.70 0.83 -2.12
CA ASP A 40 12.95 0.17 -0.85
C ASP A 40 11.65 -0.52 -0.35
N LEU A 41 10.51 0.16 -0.44
CA LEU A 41 9.20 -0.40 -0.08
C LEU A 41 8.81 -1.58 -0.98
N SER A 42 8.97 -1.44 -2.30
CA SER A 42 8.69 -2.54 -3.24
C SER A 42 9.53 -3.78 -2.92
N SER A 43 10.81 -3.59 -2.61
CA SER A 43 11.72 -4.67 -2.21
C SER A 43 11.29 -5.36 -0.92
N VAL A 44 10.85 -4.59 0.08
CA VAL A 44 10.31 -5.13 1.34
C VAL A 44 9.06 -5.97 1.09
N LEU A 45 8.14 -5.51 0.25
CA LEU A 45 6.89 -6.22 -0.07
C LEU A 45 7.17 -7.50 -0.88
N ILE A 46 8.15 -7.50 -1.79
CA ILE A 46 8.61 -8.72 -2.46
C ILE A 46 9.14 -9.72 -1.41
N GLY A 47 9.98 -9.26 -0.48
CA GLY A 47 10.50 -10.10 0.60
C GLY A 47 9.40 -10.70 1.48
N TYR A 48 8.38 -9.89 1.82
CA TYR A 48 7.19 -10.34 2.54
C TYR A 48 6.48 -11.49 1.81
N ARG A 49 6.20 -11.31 0.50
CA ARG A 49 5.57 -12.35 -0.32
C ARG A 49 6.41 -13.61 -0.43
N VAL A 50 7.73 -13.49 -0.60
CA VAL A 50 8.64 -14.64 -0.63
C VAL A 50 8.60 -15.40 0.70
N ALA A 51 8.57 -14.70 1.84
CA ALA A 51 8.48 -15.34 3.15
C ALA A 51 7.16 -16.11 3.32
N LEU A 52 6.02 -15.53 2.90
CA LEU A 52 4.73 -16.24 2.92
C LEU A 52 4.81 -17.56 2.15
N GLU A 53 5.34 -17.52 0.92
CA GLU A 53 5.45 -18.70 0.05
C GLU A 53 6.39 -19.77 0.60
N VAL A 54 7.59 -19.38 1.05
CA VAL A 54 8.57 -20.32 1.63
C VAL A 54 8.02 -21.02 2.87
N HIS A 55 7.20 -20.33 3.66
CA HIS A 55 6.60 -20.86 4.87
C HIS A 55 5.19 -21.44 4.66
N GLY A 56 4.67 -21.48 3.43
CA GLY A 56 3.37 -22.07 3.11
C GLY A 56 2.17 -21.33 3.73
N ILE A 57 2.28 -20.02 3.93
CA ILE A 57 1.23 -19.18 4.51
C ILE A 57 0.32 -18.68 3.38
N GLY A 58 -0.96 -19.08 3.41
CA GLY A 58 -1.97 -18.75 2.40
C GLY A 58 -2.62 -17.38 2.56
N GLU A 59 -1.81 -16.32 2.66
CA GLU A 59 -2.30 -14.95 2.69
C GLU A 59 -2.47 -14.38 1.26
N GLU A 60 -3.58 -13.68 1.00
CA GLU A 60 -3.77 -12.94 -0.24
C GLU A 60 -2.80 -11.78 -0.33
N PHE A 61 -2.17 -11.59 -1.50
CA PHE A 61 -1.13 -10.57 -1.66
C PHE A 61 -1.29 -9.79 -2.97
N ASP A 62 -1.58 -8.48 -2.84
CA ASP A 62 -1.91 -7.63 -3.98
C ASP A 62 -0.71 -6.90 -4.62
N PHE A 63 0.40 -6.78 -3.88
CA PHE A 63 1.48 -5.84 -4.16
C PHE A 63 2.65 -6.41 -4.96
N TRP A 64 2.45 -7.58 -5.58
CA TRP A 64 3.43 -8.10 -6.54
C TRP A 64 3.59 -7.09 -7.69
N PRO A 65 4.78 -6.94 -8.31
CA PRO A 65 5.04 -5.86 -9.27
C PRO A 65 4.01 -5.72 -10.40
N ASP A 66 3.44 -6.83 -10.86
CA ASP A 66 2.38 -6.96 -11.87
C ASP A 66 1.07 -7.58 -11.32
N GLY A 67 0.92 -7.60 -9.99
CA GLY A 67 -0.24 -8.15 -9.27
C GLY A 67 -1.49 -7.27 -9.30
N PRO A 68 -2.55 -7.63 -8.54
CA PRO A 68 -3.84 -6.93 -8.53
C PRO A 68 -3.76 -5.42 -8.36
N PHE A 69 -2.89 -4.92 -7.48
CA PHE A 69 -2.69 -3.48 -7.28
C PHE A 69 -2.13 -2.80 -8.53
N ALA A 70 -1.16 -3.43 -9.20
CA ALA A 70 -0.57 -2.90 -10.43
C ALA A 70 -1.58 -2.86 -11.58
N GLN A 71 -2.41 -3.91 -11.72
CA GLN A 71 -3.46 -3.97 -12.75
C GLN A 71 -4.51 -2.86 -12.55
N TRP A 72 -4.92 -2.65 -11.30
CA TRP A 72 -5.82 -1.56 -10.94
C TRP A 72 -5.19 -0.19 -11.26
N LEU A 73 -3.91 0.00 -10.88
CA LEU A 73 -3.19 1.25 -11.11
C LEU A 73 -3.08 1.57 -12.61
N TRP A 74 -2.77 0.59 -13.45
CA TRP A 74 -2.69 0.77 -14.89
C TRP A 74 -4.03 1.16 -15.51
N THR A 75 -5.11 0.54 -15.04
CA THR A 75 -6.47 0.90 -15.45
C THR A 75 -6.78 2.35 -15.07
N ARG A 76 -6.42 2.76 -13.85
CA ARG A 76 -6.62 4.12 -13.35
C ARG A 76 -5.83 5.16 -14.15
N LEU A 77 -4.58 4.86 -14.49
CA LEU A 77 -3.68 5.77 -15.22
C LEU A 77 -3.88 5.71 -16.74
N GLY A 78 -4.71 4.79 -17.25
CA GLY A 78 -4.93 4.59 -18.68
C GLY A 78 -3.69 4.10 -19.44
N ARG A 79 -2.73 3.45 -18.76
CA ARG A 79 -1.48 2.98 -19.36
C ARG A 79 -0.93 1.74 -18.65
N HIS A 80 -0.22 0.90 -19.38
CA HIS A 80 0.42 -0.32 -18.87
C HIS A 80 1.95 -0.16 -18.86
N SER A 81 2.64 -0.77 -17.89
CA SER A 81 4.11 -0.76 -17.81
C SER A 81 4.70 -2.06 -17.30
N SER A 82 5.79 -2.49 -17.94
CA SER A 82 6.57 -3.66 -17.53
C SER A 82 7.51 -3.41 -16.36
N LEU A 83 7.63 -2.16 -15.89
CA LEU A 83 8.52 -1.78 -14.78
C LEU A 83 7.86 -1.91 -13.40
N GLY A 84 6.61 -2.38 -13.35
CA GLY A 84 5.82 -2.54 -12.13
C GLY A 84 5.26 -1.22 -11.59
N TRP A 85 4.46 -1.34 -10.53
CA TRP A 85 3.75 -0.21 -9.94
C TRP A 85 4.68 0.87 -9.35
N ALA A 86 5.83 0.50 -8.77
CA ALA A 86 6.73 1.47 -8.11
C ALA A 86 7.30 2.49 -9.11
N ALA A 87 7.75 2.04 -10.28
CA ALA A 87 8.25 2.91 -11.33
C ALA A 87 7.18 3.85 -11.88
N GLU A 88 5.92 3.40 -11.95
CA GLU A 88 4.80 4.22 -12.42
C GLU A 88 4.42 5.31 -11.42
N ILE A 89 4.32 4.94 -10.14
CA ILE A 89 4.04 5.90 -9.07
C ILE A 89 5.18 6.92 -8.97
N GLY A 90 6.44 6.50 -9.14
CA GLY A 90 7.58 7.40 -9.19
C GLY A 90 7.44 8.46 -10.28
N ARG A 91 7.04 8.07 -11.50
CA ARG A 91 6.78 9.00 -12.61
C ARG A 91 5.64 9.98 -12.32
N GLU A 92 4.52 9.48 -11.80
CA GLU A 92 3.38 10.33 -11.44
C GLU A 92 3.73 11.32 -10.33
N ALA A 93 4.46 10.86 -9.32
CA ALA A 93 4.90 11.69 -8.21
C ALA A 93 5.88 12.78 -8.65
N GLU A 94 6.82 12.46 -9.56
CA GLU A 94 7.73 13.44 -10.16
C GLU A 94 6.96 14.50 -10.95
N ALA A 95 6.03 14.10 -11.82
CA ALA A 95 5.21 15.01 -12.62
C ALA A 95 4.35 15.94 -11.75
N ALA A 96 3.83 15.43 -10.62
CA ALA A 96 3.02 16.18 -9.67
C ALA A 96 3.84 16.90 -8.59
N SER A 97 5.16 16.73 -8.54
CA SER A 97 6.05 17.26 -7.49
C SER A 97 5.61 16.90 -6.06
N ILE A 98 5.20 15.65 -5.86
CA ILE A 98 4.81 15.11 -4.55
C ILE A 98 5.68 13.91 -4.14
N SER A 99 5.57 13.50 -2.88
CA SER A 99 6.25 12.31 -2.37
C SER A 99 5.72 11.03 -3.03
N PRO A 100 6.58 10.20 -3.64
CA PRO A 100 6.17 8.90 -4.19
C PRO A 100 5.57 7.95 -3.15
N LEU A 101 6.05 8.00 -1.91
CA LEU A 101 5.50 7.20 -0.81
C LEU A 101 4.10 7.68 -0.42
N ASP A 102 3.87 8.98 -0.36
CA ASP A 102 2.55 9.53 -0.03
C ASP A 102 1.55 9.16 -1.13
N LEU A 103 1.97 9.30 -2.41
CA LEU A 103 1.15 8.92 -3.55
C LEU A 103 0.83 7.41 -3.56
N PHE A 104 1.80 6.56 -3.21
CA PHE A 104 1.56 5.14 -3.04
C PHE A 104 0.47 4.87 -2.01
N PHE A 105 0.56 5.47 -0.82
CA PHE A 105 -0.47 5.26 0.21
C PHE A 105 -1.84 5.82 -0.19
N THR A 106 -1.90 6.93 -0.93
CA THR A 106 -3.16 7.41 -1.52
C THR A 106 -3.75 6.38 -2.48
N PHE A 107 -2.95 5.81 -3.37
CA PHE A 107 -3.41 4.77 -4.28
C PHE A 107 -3.82 3.48 -3.57
N VAL A 108 -3.16 3.10 -2.47
CA VAL A 108 -3.58 1.98 -1.62
C VAL A 108 -4.96 2.24 -1.02
N ASP A 109 -5.22 3.44 -0.50
CA ASP A 109 -6.52 3.81 0.07
C ASP A 109 -7.64 3.70 -0.98
N GLU A 110 -7.39 4.20 -2.19
CA GLU A 110 -8.34 4.14 -3.31
C GLU A 110 -8.57 2.71 -3.81
N PHE A 111 -7.51 1.93 -3.98
CA PHE A 111 -7.60 0.51 -4.35
C PHE A 111 -8.46 -0.29 -3.37
N ARG A 112 -8.31 -0.04 -2.07
CA ARG A 112 -9.15 -0.66 -1.03
C ARG A 112 -10.59 -0.16 -1.08
N ALA A 113 -10.80 1.12 -1.39
CA ALA A 113 -12.14 1.68 -1.49
C ALA A 113 -12.93 1.04 -2.64
N ASP A 114 -12.30 0.84 -3.81
CA ASP A 114 -12.93 0.25 -4.99
C ASP A 114 -13.29 -1.24 -4.81
N ARG A 115 -12.55 -1.96 -3.95
CA ARG A 115 -12.79 -3.38 -3.66
C ARG A 115 -13.81 -3.62 -2.55
N ARG A 116 -14.25 -2.60 -1.81
CA ARG A 116 -15.33 -2.78 -0.83
C ARG A 116 -16.64 -3.02 -1.59
N PRO A 117 -17.36 -4.12 -1.33
CA PRO A 117 -18.66 -4.33 -1.94
C PRO A 117 -19.61 -3.18 -1.59
N GLU A 118 -20.42 -2.70 -2.54
CA GLU A 118 -21.49 -1.71 -2.35
C GLU A 118 -22.62 -2.16 -1.39
N SER A 119 -22.40 -3.17 -0.54
CA SER A 119 -23.45 -3.88 0.21
C SER A 119 -23.99 -3.17 1.46
N LEU A 120 -24.00 -1.83 1.48
CA LEU A 120 -24.69 -1.03 2.50
C LEU A 120 -25.58 0.09 1.93
N GLY A 121 -25.70 0.20 0.60
CA GLY A 121 -26.51 1.23 -0.06
C GLY A 121 -27.89 0.77 -0.60
N ARG A 122 -28.21 -0.53 -0.53
CA ARG A 122 -29.45 -1.09 -1.10
C ARG A 122 -30.27 -1.86 -0.06
N LEU A 123 -30.80 -1.13 0.92
CA LEU A 123 -32.01 -1.55 1.64
C LEU A 123 -33.02 -0.39 1.58
N ALA A 124 -33.82 -0.40 0.53
CA ALA A 124 -35.20 0.10 0.45
C ALA A 124 -35.82 -0.61 -0.77
N PRO A 125 -37.06 -1.09 -0.69
CA PRO A 125 -38.23 -0.22 -0.54
C PRO A 125 -38.94 -0.30 0.82
#